data_AF-A0A536SXY4-F1
#
_entry.id   AF-A0A536SXY4-F1
#
_cell.length_a   1.000
_cell.length_b   1.000
_cell.length_c   1.000
_cell.angle_alpha   90.00
_cell.angle_beta   90.00
_cell.angle_gamma   90.00
#
_symmetry.space_group_name_H-M   'P 1'
#
loop_
_entity.id
_entity.type
_entity.pdbx_description
1 polymer ?
#
loop_
_entity_poly.entity_id
_entity_poly.type
_entity_poly.pdbx_seq_one_letter_code
_entity_poly.pdbx_strand_id
1 'polypeptide(L)'
;MMKRMHRKKLSLAVAQALSAGIFVGLAAPSAYAQPATPPAERMEKVTVTGTRIPSPNLESTSPISIITPQDIKFEHPVSIENLINGMPQVAANQGNMLSNAASGTAAVDLRGLGAARTLVLINGRRLPAGSPDFFPTDINGIPLPLIQRVDIYTGGASAV
;
A
#
# COMPACT_ATOMS: atom_id res chain seq x y z
N MET A 1 51.69 25.08 -64.01
CA MET A 1 52.50 24.39 -62.97
C MET A 1 51.55 23.66 -62.03
N MET A 2 51.20 22.39 -62.31
CA MET A 2 50.26 21.59 -61.50
C MET A 2 50.89 20.23 -61.21
N LYS A 3 51.43 20.07 -60.01
CA LYS A 3 52.15 18.87 -59.56
C LYS A 3 51.13 17.84 -59.06
N ARG A 4 50.89 16.81 -59.87
CA ARG A 4 50.15 15.60 -59.47
C ARG A 4 50.85 14.94 -58.28
N MET A 5 50.21 14.88 -57.11
CA MET A 5 50.71 14.11 -55.96
C MET A 5 49.68 13.06 -55.47
N HIS A 6 50.04 11.80 -55.75
CA HIS A 6 49.90 10.56 -54.97
C HIS A 6 48.54 10.11 -54.39
N ARG A 7 47.65 9.64 -55.27
CA ARG A 7 46.50 8.76 -54.93
C ARG A 7 46.87 7.49 -54.13
N LYS A 8 48.13 7.03 -54.21
CA LYS A 8 48.65 5.83 -53.52
C LYS A 8 48.78 5.97 -52.00
N LYS A 9 48.90 7.19 -51.48
CA LYS A 9 49.02 7.44 -50.03
C LYS A 9 47.66 7.39 -49.32
N LEU A 10 46.60 7.77 -50.04
CA LEU A 10 45.22 7.71 -49.57
C LEU A 10 44.69 6.27 -49.49
N SER A 11 45.01 5.42 -50.47
CA SER A 11 44.60 4.01 -50.43
C SER A 11 45.27 3.21 -49.31
N LEU A 12 46.52 3.57 -48.97
CA LEU A 12 47.25 2.93 -47.88
C LEU A 12 46.67 3.32 -46.51
N ALA A 13 46.25 4.58 -46.34
CA ALA A 13 45.62 5.06 -45.12
C ALA A 13 44.22 4.43 -44.89
N VAL A 14 43.44 4.25 -45.96
CA VAL A 14 42.12 3.58 -45.87
C VAL A 14 42.29 2.08 -45.58
N ALA A 15 43.29 1.42 -46.17
CA ALA A 15 43.58 0.02 -45.88
C ALA A 15 44.02 -0.20 -44.42
N GLN A 16 44.85 0.70 -43.87
CA GLN A 16 45.28 0.63 -42.47
C GLN A 16 44.14 0.92 -41.48
N ALA A 17 43.23 1.85 -41.81
CA ALA A 17 42.06 2.14 -41.00
C ALA A 17 41.06 0.97 -40.96
N LEU A 18 40.91 0.23 -42.08
CA LEU A 18 40.01 -0.92 -42.14
C LEU A 18 40.56 -2.14 -41.38
N SER A 19 41.88 -2.34 -41.37
CA SER A 19 42.53 -3.41 -40.59
C SER A 19 42.52 -3.17 -39.08
N ALA A 20 42.49 -1.90 -38.63
CA ALA A 20 42.42 -1.56 -37.20
C ALA A 20 41.00 -1.76 -36.62
N GLY A 21 39.95 -1.71 -37.45
CA GLY A 21 38.56 -1.91 -37.02
C GLY A 21 38.20 -3.36 -36.71
N ILE A 22 38.91 -4.34 -37.27
CA ILE A 22 38.60 -5.77 -37.10
C ILE A 22 39.18 -6.33 -35.79
N PHE A 23 40.25 -5.74 -35.24
CA PHE A 23 40.90 -6.25 -34.03
C PHE A 23 40.19 -5.89 -32.72
N VAL A 24 39.24 -4.94 -32.72
CA VAL A 24 38.49 -4.53 -31.51
C VAL A 24 37.22 -5.36 -31.30
N GLY A 25 36.83 -6.18 -32.28
CA GLY A 25 35.60 -7.00 -32.22
C GLY A 25 35.71 -8.35 -31.49
N LEU A 26 36.91 -8.76 -31.03
CA LEU A 26 37.12 -10.08 -30.38
C LEU A 26 37.26 -10.04 -28.85
N ALA A 27 37.16 -8.88 -28.22
CA ALA A 27 37.04 -8.78 -26.77
C ALA A 27 35.57 -8.91 -26.35
N ALA A 28 35.00 -10.10 -26.53
CA ALA A 28 33.77 -10.45 -25.84
C ALA A 28 34.05 -10.37 -24.33
N PRO A 29 33.34 -9.55 -23.54
CA PRO A 29 33.42 -9.68 -22.10
C PRO A 29 32.94 -11.09 -21.76
N SER A 30 33.82 -11.89 -21.15
CA SER A 30 33.47 -13.16 -20.55
C SER A 30 32.26 -12.93 -19.66
N ALA A 31 31.09 -13.44 -20.08
CA ALA A 31 29.91 -13.45 -19.24
C ALA A 31 30.23 -14.37 -18.06
N TYR A 32 30.66 -13.78 -16.95
CA TYR A 32 30.71 -14.47 -15.67
C TYR A 32 29.29 -14.91 -15.37
N ALA A 33 29.08 -16.23 -15.28
CA ALA A 33 27.85 -16.80 -14.77
C ALA A 33 27.64 -16.22 -13.35
N GLN A 34 26.70 -15.29 -13.22
CA GLN A 34 26.24 -14.85 -11.90
C GLN A 34 25.75 -16.10 -11.18
N PRO A 35 26.14 -16.32 -9.90
CA PRO A 35 25.53 -17.38 -9.11
C PRO A 35 24.02 -17.20 -9.20
N ALA A 36 23.35 -18.26 -9.64
CA ALA A 36 21.90 -18.28 -9.75
C ALA A 36 21.31 -17.75 -8.44
N THR A 37 20.48 -16.70 -8.55
CA THR A 37 19.63 -16.26 -7.44
C THR A 37 18.97 -17.51 -6.87
N PRO A 38 19.17 -17.87 -5.58
CA PRO A 38 18.52 -19.02 -5.02
C PRO A 38 17.01 -18.88 -5.26
N PRO A 39 16.29 -19.98 -5.54
CA PRO A 39 14.84 -19.94 -5.74
C PRO A 39 14.24 -19.17 -4.57
N ALA A 40 13.38 -18.19 -4.85
CA ALA A 40 12.69 -17.45 -3.80
C ALA A 40 12.10 -18.46 -2.82
N GLU A 41 12.68 -18.49 -1.61
CA GLU A 41 12.26 -19.38 -0.55
C GLU A 41 10.77 -19.12 -0.37
N ARG A 42 9.93 -20.12 -0.65
CA ARG A 42 8.49 -20.01 -0.41
C ARG A 42 8.37 -19.72 1.07
N MET A 43 7.99 -18.49 1.42
CA MET A 43 7.79 -18.08 2.79
C MET A 43 6.99 -19.14 3.51
N GLU A 44 7.62 -19.80 4.48
CA GLU A 44 6.96 -20.79 5.30
C GLU A 44 5.87 -20.07 6.11
N LYS A 45 4.65 -20.62 6.13
CA LYS A 45 3.51 -20.01 6.84
C LYS A 45 3.83 -19.99 8.33
N VAL A 46 4.31 -18.85 8.84
CA VAL A 46 4.61 -18.65 10.26
C VAL A 46 3.31 -18.70 11.04
N THR A 47 3.04 -19.85 11.64
CA THR A 47 1.86 -20.07 12.48
C THR A 47 2.27 -19.83 13.93
N VAL A 48 1.69 -18.80 14.55
CA VAL A 48 1.95 -18.48 15.96
C VAL A 48 1.22 -19.50 16.83
N THR A 49 1.94 -20.52 17.31
CA THR A 49 1.40 -21.67 18.06
C THR A 49 0.88 -21.34 19.47
N GLY A 50 0.95 -20.09 19.89
CA GLY A 50 0.47 -19.62 21.20
C GLY A 50 -0.89 -18.90 21.18
N THR A 51 -1.43 -18.55 20.01
CA THR A 51 -2.71 -17.83 19.90
C THR A 51 -3.73 -18.67 19.13
N ARG A 52 -4.93 -18.82 19.69
CA ARG A 52 -6.03 -19.54 19.02
C ARG A 52 -6.74 -18.68 17.96
N ILE A 53 -6.16 -17.52 17.64
CA ILE A 53 -6.74 -16.49 16.79
C ILE A 53 -5.90 -16.40 15.52
N PRO A 54 -6.43 -16.78 14.35
CA PRO A 54 -5.72 -16.56 13.09
C PRO A 54 -5.47 -15.07 12.90
N SER A 55 -4.20 -14.69 12.71
CA SER A 55 -3.81 -13.29 12.52
C SER A 55 -4.01 -12.91 11.04
N PRO A 56 -4.95 -12.00 10.71
CA PRO A 56 -5.21 -11.61 9.32
C PRO A 56 -4.02 -10.85 8.70
N ASN A 57 -3.09 -10.34 9.52
CA ASN A 57 -1.85 -9.72 9.06
C ASN A 57 -0.88 -10.71 8.38
N LEU A 58 -1.06 -12.02 8.55
CA LEU A 58 -0.21 -13.02 7.89
C LEU A 58 -0.53 -13.19 6.40
N GLU A 59 -1.75 -12.82 5.99
CA GLU A 59 -2.25 -12.99 4.62
C GLU A 59 -2.51 -11.65 3.92
N SER A 60 -2.48 -10.54 4.67
CA SER A 60 -2.73 -9.19 4.16
C SER A 60 -1.45 -8.49 3.73
N THR A 61 -1.49 -7.81 2.59
CA THR A 61 -0.40 -6.93 2.10
C THR A 61 -0.38 -5.57 2.77
N SER A 62 -1.45 -5.22 3.49
CA SER A 62 -1.60 -3.95 4.21
C SER A 62 -1.79 -4.20 5.70
N PRO A 63 -1.27 -3.33 6.59
CA PRO A 63 -1.47 -3.45 8.03
C PRO A 63 -2.96 -3.40 8.40
N ILE A 64 -3.38 -4.38 9.21
CA ILE A 64 -4.71 -4.46 9.81
C ILE A 64 -4.56 -4.28 11.32
N SER A 65 -5.25 -3.27 11.85
CA SER A 65 -5.41 -3.12 13.30
C SER A 65 -6.72 -3.77 13.73
N ILE A 66 -6.64 -4.55 14.81
CA ILE A 66 -7.76 -5.30 15.33
C ILE A 66 -8.05 -4.78 16.73
N ILE A 67 -9.28 -4.35 16.96
CA ILE A 67 -9.78 -4.00 18.28
C ILE A 67 -10.61 -5.18 18.77
N THR A 68 -10.14 -5.83 19.81
CA THR A 68 -10.76 -7.02 20.39
C THR A 68 -11.87 -6.62 21.37
N PRO A 69 -12.81 -7.52 21.70
CA PRO A 69 -13.85 -7.19 22.69
C PRO A 69 -13.28 -7.02 24.10
N GLN A 70 -12.04 -7.46 24.37
CA GLN A 70 -11.34 -7.16 25.62
C GLN A 70 -10.88 -5.71 25.64
N ASP A 71 -10.36 -5.19 24.52
CA ASP A 71 -9.93 -3.80 24.38
C ASP A 71 -11.12 -2.84 24.54
N ILE A 72 -12.24 -3.16 23.89
CA ILE A 72 -13.49 -2.37 24.01
C ILE A 72 -13.95 -2.30 25.48
N LYS A 73 -13.88 -3.42 26.20
CA LYS A 73 -14.23 -3.46 27.63
C LYS A 73 -13.25 -2.68 28.49
N PHE A 74 -11.98 -2.61 28.11
CA PHE A 74 -10.96 -1.90 28.86
C PHE A 74 -11.05 -0.38 28.66
N GLU A 75 -11.27 0.08 27.43
CA GLU A 75 -11.39 1.51 27.10
C GLU A 75 -12.71 2.14 27.56
N HIS A 76 -13.76 1.34 27.81
CA HIS A 76 -15.09 1.80 28.19
C HIS A 76 -15.63 2.96 27.33
N PRO A 77 -15.61 2.84 25.98
CA PRO A 77 -16.09 3.89 25.11
C PRO A 77 -17.61 4.08 25.28
N VAL A 78 -18.06 5.33 25.21
CA VAL A 78 -19.50 5.67 25.26
C VAL A 78 -20.17 5.46 23.90
N SER A 79 -19.42 5.62 22.81
CA SER A 79 -19.85 5.43 21.43
C SER A 79 -18.76 4.72 20.62
N ILE A 80 -19.16 4.09 19.51
CA ILE A 80 -18.19 3.49 18.59
C ILE A 80 -17.22 4.53 18.03
N GLU A 81 -17.69 5.75 17.75
CA GLU A 81 -16.87 6.88 17.34
C GLU A 81 -15.72 7.16 18.31
N ASN A 82 -16.00 7.16 19.62
CA ASN A 82 -14.98 7.40 20.63
C ASN A 82 -13.93 6.28 20.66
N LEU A 83 -14.34 5.03 20.45
CA LEU A 83 -13.42 3.89 20.36
C LEU A 83 -12.44 4.05 19.19
N ILE A 84 -12.95 4.28 17.97
CA ILE A 84 -12.10 4.36 16.79
C ILE A 84 -11.30 5.67 16.69
N ASN A 85 -11.79 6.79 17.21
CA ASN A 85 -11.05 8.06 17.22
C ASN A 85 -9.79 8.00 18.11
N GLY A 86 -9.69 7.03 19.03
CA GLY A 86 -8.46 6.77 19.79
C GLY A 86 -7.35 6.11 18.97
N MET A 87 -7.65 5.64 17.76
CA MET A 87 -6.68 4.96 16.92
C MET A 87 -5.82 5.95 16.12
N PRO A 88 -4.49 5.76 16.05
CA PRO A 88 -3.59 6.68 15.35
C PRO A 88 -3.81 6.72 13.82
N GLN A 89 -4.48 5.71 13.29
CA GLN A 89 -4.82 5.61 11.87
C GLN A 89 -6.15 6.28 11.50
N VAL A 90 -6.92 6.73 12.49
CA VAL A 90 -8.21 7.38 12.33
C VAL A 90 -8.03 8.86 12.65
N ALA A 91 -8.41 9.71 11.72
CA ALA A 91 -8.59 11.13 11.94
C ALA A 91 -10.05 11.37 12.35
N ALA A 92 -10.26 12.23 13.35
CA ALA A 92 -11.60 12.67 13.70
C ALA A 92 -12.20 13.44 12.51
N ASN A 93 -13.33 12.97 11.98
CA ASN A 93 -13.97 13.60 10.83
C ASN A 93 -14.55 14.98 11.15
N GLN A 94 -15.13 15.11 12.35
CA GLN A 94 -15.63 16.37 12.88
C GLN A 94 -14.88 16.68 14.17
N GLY A 95 -14.32 17.88 14.26
CA GLY A 95 -13.65 18.32 15.48
C GLY A 95 -14.67 18.63 16.57
N ASN A 96 -14.35 18.31 17.83
CA ASN A 96 -15.15 18.63 19.02
C ASN A 96 -15.40 20.14 19.24
N MET A 97 -14.79 20.99 18.42
CA MET A 97 -14.94 22.46 18.43
C MET A 97 -16.16 22.94 17.60
N LEU A 98 -16.83 22.05 16.86
CA LEU A 98 -18.02 22.40 16.06
C LEU A 98 -19.28 22.27 16.92
N SER A 99 -19.69 23.35 17.60
CA SER A 99 -20.88 23.31 18.48
C SER A 99 -22.23 23.35 17.75
N ASN A 100 -22.35 24.13 16.66
CA ASN A 100 -23.62 24.38 15.96
C ASN A 100 -23.66 23.91 14.51
N ALA A 101 -22.54 23.37 14.01
CA ALA A 101 -22.40 22.88 12.63
C ALA A 101 -22.04 21.39 12.58
N ALA A 102 -22.04 20.70 13.73
CA ALA A 102 -21.88 19.26 13.77
C ALA A 102 -23.12 18.61 13.17
N SER A 103 -22.92 17.71 12.21
CA SER A 103 -23.99 16.96 11.55
C SER A 103 -24.64 15.89 12.44
N GLY A 104 -24.08 15.64 13.64
CA GLY A 104 -24.51 14.57 14.55
C GLY A 104 -24.19 13.16 14.06
N THR A 105 -23.58 13.02 12.88
CA THR A 105 -23.18 11.72 12.31
C THR A 105 -21.75 11.38 12.70
N ALA A 106 -21.49 10.12 13.02
CA ALA A 106 -20.12 9.63 13.21
C ALA A 106 -19.59 9.10 11.87
N ALA A 107 -18.71 9.86 11.24
CA ALA A 107 -18.02 9.44 10.03
C ALA A 107 -16.56 9.11 10.35
N VAL A 108 -16.02 8.10 9.67
CA VAL A 108 -14.65 7.64 9.90
C VAL A 108 -13.75 8.18 8.79
N ASP A 109 -12.69 8.89 9.16
CA ASP A 109 -11.67 9.31 8.21
C ASP A 109 -10.37 8.55 8.46
N LEU A 110 -10.00 7.65 7.56
CA LEU A 110 -8.74 6.92 7.69
C LEU A 110 -7.60 7.76 7.12
N ARG A 111 -6.61 8.04 7.98
CA ARG A 111 -5.38 8.80 7.64
C ARG A 111 -5.63 10.23 7.12
N GLY A 112 -6.80 10.81 7.38
CA GLY A 112 -7.13 12.19 6.98
C GLY A 112 -7.34 12.38 5.48
N LEU A 113 -7.77 11.34 4.77
CA LEU A 113 -8.03 11.37 3.32
C LEU A 113 -9.46 11.83 2.99
N GLY A 114 -10.29 12.06 4.01
CA GLY A 114 -11.70 12.42 3.94
C GLY A 114 -12.60 11.21 4.10
N ALA A 115 -13.63 11.30 4.95
CA ALA A 115 -14.50 10.17 5.26
C ALA A 115 -15.34 9.64 4.09
N ALA A 116 -15.51 10.42 3.02
CA ALA A 116 -16.12 9.91 1.79
C ALA A 116 -15.28 8.80 1.11
N ARG A 117 -14.00 8.69 1.47
CA ARG A 117 -13.07 7.66 0.97
C ARG A 117 -12.93 6.46 1.89
N THR A 118 -13.62 6.46 3.02
CA THR A 118 -13.63 5.32 3.95
C THR A 118 -14.85 4.45 3.68
N LEU A 119 -14.62 3.16 3.49
CA LEU A 119 -15.68 2.16 3.36
C LEU A 119 -15.91 1.48 4.71
N VAL A 120 -17.14 1.56 5.22
CA VAL A 120 -17.56 0.85 6.43
C VAL A 120 -18.33 -0.42 6.06
N LEU A 121 -17.93 -1.53 6.68
CA LEU A 121 -18.51 -2.85 6.46
C LEU A 121 -19.03 -3.40 7.79
N ILE A 122 -20.25 -3.95 7.78
CA ILE A 122 -20.79 -4.75 8.88
C ILE A 122 -20.90 -6.19 8.36
N ASN A 123 -20.17 -7.12 8.99
CA ASN A 123 -20.17 -8.53 8.59
C ASN A 123 -19.92 -8.73 7.08
N GLY A 124 -19.01 -7.93 6.51
CA GLY A 124 -18.67 -7.97 5.07
C GLY A 124 -19.67 -7.26 4.15
N ARG A 125 -20.75 -6.66 4.67
CA ARG A 125 -21.71 -5.87 3.87
C ARG A 125 -21.47 -4.39 4.06
N ARG A 126 -21.45 -3.66 2.95
CA ARG A 126 -21.32 -2.20 2.95
C ARG A 126 -22.49 -1.56 3.69
N LEU A 127 -22.18 -0.71 4.66
CA LEU A 127 -23.17 0.15 5.29
C LEU A 127 -23.44 1.35 4.36
N PRO A 128 -24.70 1.75 4.12
CA PRO A 128 -25.03 2.85 3.21
C PRO A 128 -24.58 4.20 3.78
N ALA A 129 -24.78 5.26 3.00
CA ALA A 129 -24.54 6.63 3.46
C ALA A 129 -25.43 6.96 4.67
N GLY A 130 -24.92 7.80 5.57
CA GLY A 130 -25.64 8.22 6.78
C GLY A 130 -26.84 9.13 6.50
N SER A 131 -26.80 9.92 5.41
CA SER A 131 -27.89 10.81 5.01
C SER A 131 -27.84 11.10 3.49
N PRO A 132 -28.97 11.48 2.85
CA PRO A 132 -28.98 11.91 1.45
C PRO A 132 -28.03 13.09 1.15
N ASP A 133 -27.86 14.00 2.11
CA ASP A 133 -27.01 15.19 1.98
C ASP A 133 -25.60 15.00 2.56
N PHE A 134 -25.36 13.88 3.23
CA PHE A 134 -24.07 13.52 3.83
C PHE A 134 -23.67 12.10 3.44
N PHE A 135 -22.82 12.02 2.43
CA PHE A 135 -22.41 10.77 1.79
C PHE A 135 -21.59 9.80 2.67
N PRO A 136 -20.75 10.24 3.63
CA PRO A 136 -20.07 9.31 4.52
C PRO A 136 -21.06 8.47 5.32
N THR A 137 -20.68 7.23 5.59
CA THR A 137 -21.49 6.32 6.41
C THR A 137 -21.50 6.78 7.86
N ASP A 138 -22.69 6.88 8.45
CA ASP A 138 -22.86 7.12 9.88
C ASP A 138 -22.79 5.81 10.68
N ILE A 139 -21.80 5.71 11.57
CA ILE A 139 -21.59 4.53 12.41
C ILE A 139 -22.31 4.61 13.76
N ASN A 140 -22.87 5.77 14.15
CA ASN A 140 -23.59 5.90 15.42
C ASN A 140 -24.83 5.00 15.51
N GLY A 141 -25.33 4.52 14.37
CA GLY A 141 -26.39 3.52 14.32
C GLY A 141 -26.00 2.12 14.78
N ILE A 142 -24.72 1.85 15.08
CA ILE A 142 -24.21 0.55 15.53
C ILE A 142 -24.04 0.56 17.05
N PRO A 143 -24.88 -0.16 17.82
CA PRO A 143 -24.71 -0.26 19.27
C PRO A 143 -23.42 -1.00 19.64
N LEU A 144 -22.59 -0.42 20.51
CA LEU A 144 -21.36 -1.02 21.03
C LEU A 144 -21.52 -2.45 21.56
N PRO A 145 -22.59 -2.82 22.31
CA PRO A 145 -22.75 -4.19 22.81
C PRO A 145 -22.91 -5.27 21.74
N LEU A 146 -23.27 -4.88 20.51
CA LEU A 146 -23.44 -5.80 19.38
C LEU A 146 -22.13 -6.06 18.62
N ILE A 147 -21.06 -5.34 18.96
CA ILE A 147 -19.78 -5.41 18.27
C ILE A 147 -18.92 -6.49 18.92
N GLN A 148 -18.59 -7.52 18.14
CA GLN A 148 -17.66 -8.54 18.58
C GLN A 148 -16.20 -8.12 18.37
N ARG A 149 -15.91 -7.42 17.28
CA ARG A 149 -14.55 -7.02 16.88
C ARG A 149 -14.64 -5.86 15.88
N VAL A 150 -13.66 -4.98 15.88
CA VAL A 150 -13.48 -3.95 14.85
C VAL A 150 -12.16 -4.19 14.16
N ASP A 151 -12.20 -4.35 12.84
CA ASP A 151 -11.01 -4.53 12.02
C ASP A 151 -10.82 -3.27 11.16
N ILE A 152 -9.65 -2.62 11.27
CA ILE A 152 -9.32 -1.40 10.54
C ILE A 152 -8.29 -1.71 9.46
N TYR A 153 -8.69 -1.42 8.23
CA TYR A 153 -7.86 -1.62 7.03
C TYR A 153 -7.38 -0.26 6.55
N THR A 154 -6.08 0.00 6.66
CA THR A 154 -5.52 1.29 6.22
C THR A 154 -5.13 1.29 4.74
N GLY A 155 -5.01 0.12 4.11
CA GLY A 155 -4.60 -0.02 2.70
C GLY A 155 -5.73 -0.20 1.70
N GLY A 156 -5.36 -0.47 0.44
CA GLY A 156 -6.30 -0.69 -0.66
C GLY A 156 -6.98 -2.06 -0.59
N ALA A 157 -8.08 -2.14 0.17
CA ALA A 157 -8.88 -3.36 0.32
C ALA A 157 -9.99 -3.51 -0.75
N SER A 158 -10.13 -2.56 -1.69
CA SER A 158 -11.15 -2.58 -2.76
C SER A 158 -10.81 -3.46 -3.96
N ALA A 159 -9.65 -4.12 -3.98
CA ALA A 159 -9.25 -4.99 -5.09
C ALA A 159 -9.69 -6.44 -4.82
N VAL A 160 -11.01 -6.67 -4.81
CA VAL A 160 -11.62 -8.00 -4.92
C VAL A 160 -12.90 -7.91 -5.74
#